data_AF-A0A7D7CZ38-F1
#
_entry.id   AF-A0A7D7CZ38-F1
#
_cell.length_a   1.000
_cell.length_b   1.000
_cell.length_c   1.000
_cell.angle_alpha   90.00
_cell.angle_beta   90.00
_cell.angle_gamma   90.00
#
_symmetry.space_group_name_H-M   'P 1'
#
loop_
_entity.id
_entity.type
_entity.pdbx_description
1 polymer ?
#
loop_
_entity_poly.entity_id
_entity_poly.type
_entity_poly.pdbx_seq_one_letter_code
_entity_poly.pdbx_strand_id
1 'polypeptide(L)' 'MPQLVPFYFMHLLTFGMLMLTMLMYMTSKYLLPNILRLLMARNMMMKL' A
#
# COMPACT_ATOMS: atom_id res chain seq x y z
N MET A 1 -22.31 14.67 9.31
CA MET A 1 -23.19 14.02 10.31
C MET A 1 -22.59 14.16 11.70
N PRO A 2 -23.40 14.28 12.77
CA PRO A 2 -22.94 14.66 14.12
C PRO A 2 -21.86 13.73 14.73
N GLN A 3 -21.64 12.54 14.16
CA GLN A 3 -20.62 11.58 14.57
C GLN A 3 -19.18 11.91 14.09
N LEU A 4 -19.03 12.80 13.09
CA LEU A 4 -17.73 13.24 12.54
C LEU A 4 -17.22 14.54 13.23
N VAL A 5 -17.79 14.90 14.38
CA VAL A 5 -17.58 16.15 15.14
C VAL A 5 -16.40 15.96 16.13
N PRO A 6 -15.57 17.00 16.39
CA PRO A 6 -14.15 17.05 16.08
C PRO A 6 -13.22 16.29 17.04
N PHE A 7 -13.73 15.72 18.14
CA PHE A 7 -12.87 15.22 19.22
C PHE A 7 -11.90 14.12 18.78
N TYR A 8 -12.30 13.30 17.81
CA TYR A 8 -11.46 12.23 17.25
C TYR A 8 -10.77 12.59 15.94
N PHE A 9 -10.89 13.82 15.46
CA PHE A 9 -10.34 14.22 14.16
C PHE A 9 -8.83 13.98 14.09
N MET A 10 -8.09 14.41 15.12
CA MET A 10 -6.64 14.24 15.14
C MET A 10 -6.24 12.78 15.21
N HIS A 11 -6.94 11.96 16.00
CA HIS A 11 -6.70 10.51 16.08
C HIS A 11 -6.95 9.81 14.74
N LEU A 12 -8.11 10.06 14.12
CA LEU A 12 -8.43 9.48 12.81
C LEU A 12 -7.42 9.89 11.74
N LEU A 13 -7.00 11.15 11.75
CA LEU A 13 -6.00 11.66 10.81
C LEU A 13 -4.62 11.04 11.05
N THR A 14 -4.14 10.96 12.29
CA THR A 14 -2.83 10.37 12.60
C THR A 14 -2.79 8.88 12.27
N PHE A 15 -3.80 8.12 12.67
CA PHE A 15 -3.84 6.68 12.38
C PHE A 15 -4.08 6.41 10.89
N GLY A 16 -4.89 7.23 10.22
CA GLY A 16 -5.07 7.16 8.77
C GLY A 16 -3.77 7.39 8.01
N MET A 17 -3.00 8.42 8.38
CA MET A 17 -1.69 8.69 7.77
C MET A 17 -0.66 7.59 8.07
N LEU A 18 -0.63 7.07 9.29
CA LEU A 18 0.23 5.92 9.65
C LEU A 18 -0.13 4.67 8.84
N MET A 19 -1.42 4.35 8.70
CA MET A 19 -1.86 3.21 7.90
C MET A 19 -1.51 3.39 6.42
N LEU A 20 -1.69 4.59 5.87
CA LEU A 20 -1.39 4.88 4.47
C LEU A 20 0.12 4.73 4.20
N THR A 21 0.97 5.27 5.08
CA THR A 21 2.42 5.12 4.96
C THR A 21 2.89 3.67 5.11
N MET A 22 2.31 2.90 6.04
CA MET A 22 2.57 1.47 6.16
C MET A 22 2.15 0.70 4.90
N LEU A 23 0.96 1.00 4.34
CA LEU A 23 0.50 0.40 3.09
C LEU A 23 1.41 0.74 1.91
N MET A 24 1.83 2.00 1.78
CA MET A 24 2.80 2.43 0.77
C MET A 24 4.11 1.63 0.88
N TYR A 25 4.64 1.47 2.10
CA TYR A 25 5.86 0.70 2.32
C TYR A 25 5.68 -0.77 1.96
N MET A 26 4.59 -1.41 2.41
CA MET A 26 4.33 -2.82 2.16
C MET A 26 4.13 -3.11 0.67
N THR A 27 3.37 -2.27 -0.02
CA THR A 27 3.14 -2.39 -1.46
C THR A 27 4.41 -2.20 -2.26
N SER A 28 5.21 -1.16 -1.94
CA SER A 28 6.47 -0.88 -2.62
C SER A 28 7.54 -1.96 -2.41
N LYS A 29 7.72 -2.43 -1.17
CA LYS A 29 8.82 -3.34 -0.84
C LYS A 29 8.51 -4.82 -1.07
N TYR A 30 7.26 -5.25 -0.86
CA TYR A 30 6.92 -6.67 -0.89
C TYR A 30 6.00 -7.03 -2.06
N LEU A 31 4.90 -6.30 -2.24
CA LEU A 31 3.88 -6.68 -3.21
C LEU A 31 4.34 -6.47 -4.65
N LEU A 32 4.79 -5.25 -4.99
CA LEU A 32 5.23 -4.89 -6.34
C LEU A 32 6.42 -5.73 -6.82
N PRO A 33 7.50 -5.91 -6.04
CA PRO A 33 8.66 -6.67 -6.50
C PRO A 33 8.34 -8.13 -6.79
N ASN A 34 7.44 -8.76 -6.02
CA ASN A 34 7.02 -10.13 -6.29
C ASN A 34 6.22 -10.25 -7.60
N ILE A 35 5.29 -9.32 -7.87
CA ILE A 35 4.56 -9.30 -9.13
C ILE A 35 5.53 -9.09 -10.30
N LEU A 36 6.46 -8.13 -10.17
CA LEU A 36 7.46 -7.85 -11.20
C LEU A 36 8.36 -9.06 -11.48
N ARG A 37 8.81 -9.79 -10.45
CA ARG A 37 9.61 -11.02 -10.64
C ARG A 37 8.87 -12.06 -11.47
N LEU A 38 7.59 -12.29 -11.19
CA LEU A 38 6.76 -13.25 -11.94
C LEU A 38 6.57 -12.81 -13.40
N LEU A 39 6.29 -11.52 -13.62
CA LEU A 39 6.15 -10.96 -14.97
C LEU A 39 7.45 -11.03 -15.76
N MET A 40 8.59 -10.75 -15.13
CA MET A 40 9.92 -10.89 -15.75
C MET A 40 10.22 -12.34 -16.10
N ALA A 41 9.96 -13.29 -15.19
CA ALA A 41 10.16 -14.71 -15.45
C ALA A 41 9.31 -15.19 -16.65
N ARG A 42 8.04 -14.77 -16.72
CA ARG A 42 7.18 -15.06 -17.87
C ARG A 42 7.74 -14.45 -19.17
N ASN A 43 8.19 -13.21 -19.14
CA ASN A 43 8.74 -12.54 -20.31
C ASN A 43 10.05 -13.20 -20.79
N MET A 44 10.89 -13.69 -19.86
CA MET A 44 12.09 -14.46 -20.19
C MET A 44 11.73 -15.78 -20.87
N MET A 45 10.77 -16.54 -20.34
CA MET A 45 10.33 -17.80 -20.96
C MET A 45 9.72 -17.62 -22.36
N MET A 46 9.02 -16.51 -22.61
CA MET A 46 8.40 -16.23 -23.91
C MET A 46 9.39 -15.75 -24.98
N LYS A 47 10.56 -15.24 -24.57
CA LYS A 47 11.60 -14.73 -25.47
C LYS A 47 12.69 -15.76 -25.79
N LEU A 48 12.79 -16.82 -24.98
CA LEU A 48 13.53 -18.04 -25.28
C LEU A 48 12.84 -18.80 -26.42
#